data_AF-A0A1H7ZYJ6-F1
#
_entry.id   AF-A0A1H7ZYJ6-F1
#
_cell.length_a   1.000
_cell.length_b   1.000
_cell.length_c   1.000
_cell.angle_alpha   90.00
_cell.angle_beta   90.00
_cell.angle_gamma   90.00
#
_symmetry.space_group_name_H-M   'P 1'
#
loop_
_entity.id
_entity.type
_entity.pdbx_description
1 polymer ?
#
loop_
_entity_poly.entity_id
_entity_poly.type
_entity_poly.pdbx_seq_one_letter_code
_entity_poly.pdbx_strand_id
1 'polypeptide(L)' 'MKQQFKQWLINQNDRFINDNITSILSKIDDELNIINANEEETETLILWLSEFLG' A
#
# COMPACT_ATOMS: atom_id res chain seq x y z
N MET A 1 8.92 4.97 6.34
CA MET A 1 8.77 4.46 4.95
C MET A 1 7.36 4.65 4.41
N LYS A 2 6.34 4.44 5.25
CA LYS A 2 4.92 4.61 4.92
C LYS A 2 4.51 5.91 4.21
N GLN A 3 5.08 7.06 4.57
CA GLN A 3 4.78 8.32 3.86
C GLN A 3 5.27 8.31 2.40
N GLN A 4 6.42 7.69 2.11
CA GLN A 4 6.94 7.58 0.75
C GLN A 4 6.07 6.61 -0.07
N PHE A 5 5.68 5.48 0.53
CA PHE A 5 4.75 4.54 -0.09
C PHE A 5 3.39 5.19 -0.39
N LYS A 6 2.86 6.02 0.51
CA LYS A 6 1.66 6.83 0.25
C LYS A 6 1.83 7.71 -1.00
N GLN A 7 2.95 8.42 -1.13
CA GLN A 7 3.17 9.26 -2.31
C GLN A 7 3.32 8.43 -3.58
N TRP A 8 3.98 7.27 -3.50
CA TRP A 8 4.08 6.33 -4.61
C TRP A 8 2.70 5.83 -5.07
N LEU A 9 1.80 5.50 -4.14
CA LEU A 9 0.42 5.11 -4.43
C LEU A 9 -0.35 6.23 -5.15
N ILE A 10 -0.24 7.48 -4.66
CA ILE A 10 -0.86 8.66 -5.31
C ILE A 10 -0.34 8.83 -6.74
N ASN A 11 0.96 8.61 -6.95
CA ASN A 11 1.61 8.76 -8.25
C ASN A 11 1.20 7.69 -9.26
N GLN A 12 0.56 6.59 -8.84
CA GLN A 12 -0.05 5.63 -9.77
C GLN A 12 -1.23 6.25 -10.53
N ASN A 13 -1.77 7.38 -10.05
CA ASN A 13 -2.90 8.10 -10.65
C ASN A 13 -4.12 7.20 -10.90
N ASP A 14 -4.27 6.16 -10.07
CA ASP A 14 -5.40 5.23 -10.12
C ASP A 14 -6.52 5.70 -9.19
N ARG A 15 -7.76 5.71 -9.70
CA ARG A 15 -8.92 6.19 -8.94
C ARG A 15 -9.20 5.30 -7.73
N PHE A 16 -9.12 3.98 -7.89
CA PHE A 16 -9.40 3.04 -6.81
C PHE A 16 -8.38 3.19 -5.68
N ILE A 17 -7.09 3.33 -6.02
CA ILE A 17 -6.03 3.57 -5.03
C ILE A 17 -6.27 4.89 -4.30
N ASN A 18 -6.57 5.96 -5.02
CA ASN A 18 -6.78 7.28 -4.42
C ASN A 18 -8.00 7.33 -3.49
N ASP A 19 -9.11 6.68 -3.88
CA ASP A 19 -10.33 6.62 -3.06
C ASP A 19 -10.14 5.74 -1.81
N ASN A 20 -9.22 4.77 -1.85
CA ASN A 20 -9.01 3.80 -0.77
C ASN A 20 -7.67 3.97 -0.03
N ILE A 21 -6.93 5.05 -0.27
CA ILE A 21 -5.55 5.20 0.22
C ILE A 21 -5.42 5.06 1.73
N THR A 22 -6.37 5.60 2.49
CA THR A 22 -6.39 5.49 3.96
C THR A 22 -6.58 4.05 4.41
N SER A 23 -7.45 3.30 3.72
CA SER A 23 -7.68 1.88 4.00
C SER A 23 -6.42 1.06 3.70
N ILE A 24 -5.80 1.27 2.53
CA ILE A 24 -4.55 0.61 2.13
C ILE A 24 -3.45 0.86 3.17
N LEU A 25 -3.26 2.11 3.59
CA LEU A 25 -2.25 2.48 4.58
C LEU A 25 -2.56 1.95 5.99
N SER A 26 -3.83 1.69 6.33
CA SER A 26 -4.18 1.13 7.64
C SER A 26 -3.73 -0.33 7.81
N LYS A 27 -3.47 -1.03 6.70
CA LYS A 27 -3.09 -2.44 6.67
C LYS A 27 -1.61 -2.69 6.88
N ILE A 28 -0.80 -1.63 6.85
CA ILE A 28 0.66 -1.69 6.99
C ILE A 28 1.13 -0.81 8.15
N ASP A 29 2.27 -1.13 8.75
CA ASP A 29 2.93 -0.27 9.73
C ASP A 29 3.85 0.78 9.07
N ASP A 30 4.61 1.53 9.87
CA ASP A 30 5.51 2.59 9.37
C ASP A 30 6.74 2.06 8.61
N GLU A 31 7.07 0.78 8.81
CA GLU A 31 8.14 0.01 8.17
C GLU A 31 7.65 -0.79 6.95
N LEU A 32 6.36 -0.67 6.61
CA LEU A 32 5.69 -1.38 5.51
C LEU A 32 5.43 -2.88 5.77
N ASN A 33 5.48 -3.32 7.02
CA ASN A 33 5.04 -4.68 7.36
C ASN A 33 3.51 -4.73 7.30
N ILE A 34 2.96 -5.80 6.73
CA ILE A 34 1.51 -6.03 6.67
C ILE A 34 1.03 -6.50 8.05
N ILE A 35 0.11 -5.75 8.66
CA ILE A 35 -0.36 -5.97 10.04
C ILE A 35 -1.85 -6.31 10.14
N ASN A 36 -2.66 -5.99 9.13
CA ASN A 36 -4.12 -6.16 9.20
C ASN A 36 -4.78 -6.25 7.81
N ALA A 37 -4.43 -7.26 7.02
CA ALA A 37 -4.99 -7.52 5.70
C ALA A 37 -5.49 -8.97 5.60
N ASN A 38 -6.52 -9.20 4.78
CA ASN A 38 -6.91 -10.56 4.40
C ASN A 38 -5.95 -11.15 3.34
N GLU A 39 -6.18 -12.39 2.91
CA GLU A 39 -5.30 -13.09 1.95
C GLU A 39 -5.16 -12.34 0.61
N GLU A 40 -6.28 -11.97 -0.03
CA GLU A 40 -6.30 -11.25 -1.31
C GLU A 40 -5.63 -9.86 -1.21
N GLU A 41 -5.92 -9.14 -0.13
CA GLU A 41 -5.32 -7.84 0.16
C GLU A 41 -3.83 -7.96 0.42
N THR A 42 -3.40 -9.04 1.08
CA THR A 42 -1.99 -9.32 1.36
C THR A 42 -1.23 -9.57 0.07
N GLU A 43 -1.75 -10.40 -0.83
CA GLU A 43 -1.12 -10.64 -2.14
C GLU A 43 -0.95 -9.34 -2.94
N THR A 44 -2.01 -8.53 -2.99
CA THR A 44 -1.99 -7.23 -3.67
C THR A 44 -0.96 -6.28 -3.04
N LEU A 45 -0.94 -6.18 -1.70
CA LEU A 45 0.01 -5.33 -0.98
C LEU A 45 1.45 -5.80 -1.19
N ILE A 46 1.71 -7.11 -1.19
CA ILE A 46 3.05 -7.66 -1.44
C ILE A 46 3.55 -7.22 -2.82
N LEU A 47 2.70 -7.32 -3.85
CA LEU A 47 3.06 -6.88 -5.20
C LEU A 47 3.42 -5.39 -5.21
N TRP A 48 2.55 -4.53 -4.69
CA TRP A 48 2.81 -3.09 -4.66
C TRP A 48 4.03 -2.71 -3.83
N LEU A 49 4.24 -3.37 -2.69
CA LEU A 49 5.42 -3.15 -1.85
C LEU A 49 6.69 -3.60 -2.55
N SER A 50 6.66 -4.71 -3.29
CA SER A 50 7.81 -5.19 -4.08
C SER A 50 8.16 -4.21 -5.21
N GLU A 51 7.16 -3.68 -5.92
CA GLU A 51 7.37 -2.67 -6.96
C GLU A 51 7.87 -1.34 -6.39
N PHE A 52 7.42 -0.98 -5.19
CA PHE A 52 7.88 0.22 -4.50
C PHE A 52 9.34 0.09 -4.01
N LEU A 53 9.72 -1.08 -3.51
CA LEU A 53 11.03 -1.30 -2.90
C LEU A 53 12.14 -1.55 -3.93
N GLY A 54 11.81 -2.06 -5.12
CA GLY A 54 12.73 -2.17 -6.26
C GLY A 54 13.81 -3.23 -6.10
#